data_AF-A0A7M3ZU97-F1
#
_entry.id   AF-A0A7M3ZU97-F1
#
_cell.length_a   1.000
_cell.length_b   1.000
_cell.length_c   1.000
_cell.angle_alpha   90.00
_cell.angle_beta   90.00
_cell.angle_gamma   90.00
#
_symmetry.space_group_name_H-M   'P 1'
#
loop_
_entity.id
_entity.type
_entity.pdbx_description
1 polymer ?
#
loop_
_entity_poly.entity_id
_entity_poly.type
_entity_poly.pdbx_seq_one_letter_code
_entity_poly.pdbx_strand_id
1 'polypeptide(L)'
;MRRTHTRVATALTALLLLSVLSSLAVPASLGIDQTVAATSTGRSTSAEVFLTGGGSTTHDEFAGAIAAADNGFVVAGDVNSSAPSLVFGPHTYIPTSPYTNGNDFFLASVNGNGAWDYVVGADHSQGGVSFMADVQAHAGNAVVAGYMYGPVDFGQFSLSSAVQYDAFIAQADATGNWMWATGFQTLPNSSTDSSIPQAMAVDLVGDVIVAGVFSGETDFGGTSINVSSVEVFIAKLDGMSGNLKWVVHGG
;
A
#
# COMPACT_ATOMS: atom_id res chain seq x y z
N MET A 1 1.58 -63.02 0.65
CA MET A 1 2.19 -61.82 1.29
C MET A 1 1.08 -60.82 1.66
N ARG A 2 1.40 -59.88 2.58
CA ARG A 2 0.62 -58.70 3.08
C ARG A 2 -0.51 -58.17 2.14
N ARG A 3 -1.78 -58.09 2.60
CA ARG A 3 -2.49 -57.03 3.40
C ARG A 3 -3.11 -55.91 2.52
N THR A 4 -4.43 -55.94 2.26
CA THR A 4 -5.58 -55.23 2.93
C THR A 4 -5.75 -53.76 2.48
N HIS A 5 -6.95 -53.19 2.31
CA HIS A 5 -8.12 -53.21 3.20
C HIS A 5 -9.52 -53.26 2.54
N THR A 6 -10.48 -53.74 3.34
CA THR A 6 -11.94 -53.72 3.13
C THR A 6 -12.59 -53.05 4.34
N ARG A 7 -13.69 -52.28 4.17
CA ARG A 7 -14.90 -52.25 5.04
C ARG A 7 -15.80 -51.03 4.73
N VAL A 8 -17.12 -51.27 4.72
CA VAL A 8 -18.18 -50.24 4.70
C VAL A 8 -19.26 -50.64 5.71
N ALA A 9 -19.76 -49.65 6.46
CA ALA A 9 -21.02 -49.56 7.24
C ALA A 9 -21.28 -50.48 8.46
N THR A 10 -21.45 -49.82 9.62
CA THR A 10 -22.03 -50.24 10.92
C THR A 10 -22.37 -48.96 11.72
N ALA A 11 -23.40 -48.83 12.58
CA ALA A 11 -24.54 -49.68 12.96
C ALA A 11 -25.70 -48.75 13.45
N LEU A 12 -26.97 -49.05 13.14
CA LEU A 12 -28.00 -49.62 14.04
C LEU A 12 -28.46 -48.78 15.26
N THR A 13 -29.75 -48.41 15.25
CA THR A 13 -30.68 -48.16 16.39
C THR A 13 -30.37 -47.14 17.52
N ALA A 14 -31.22 -46.11 17.61
CA ALA A 14 -31.78 -45.62 18.87
C ALA A 14 -33.25 -45.22 18.65
N LEU A 15 -34.16 -45.63 19.54
CA LEU A 15 -35.61 -45.54 19.36
C LEU A 15 -36.19 -44.29 20.04
N LEU A 16 -36.89 -43.43 19.31
CA LEU A 16 -37.49 -42.20 19.85
C LEU A 16 -38.80 -42.50 20.58
N LEU A 17 -38.88 -42.20 21.89
CA LEU A 17 -40.00 -42.56 22.76
C LEU A 17 -40.70 -41.30 23.32
N LEU A 18 -41.93 -41.09 22.85
CA LEU A 18 -43.05 -40.30 23.42
C LEU A 18 -42.79 -39.05 24.28
N SER A 19 -43.24 -37.90 23.77
CA SER A 19 -44.33 -37.08 24.35
C SER A 19 -44.67 -35.96 23.33
N VAL A 20 -45.85 -35.87 22.70
CA VAL A 20 -47.23 -35.83 23.20
C VAL A 20 -47.46 -34.69 24.19
N LEU A 21 -47.79 -33.51 23.65
CA LEU A 21 -48.73 -32.51 24.20
C LEU A 21 -48.81 -31.29 23.25
N SER A 22 -49.52 -31.44 22.13
CA SER A 22 -49.83 -30.34 21.19
C SER A 22 -51.35 -30.20 21.02
N SER A 23 -51.99 -29.53 21.98
CA SER A 23 -53.41 -29.23 21.94
C SER A 23 -53.67 -27.72 21.92
N LEU A 24 -54.27 -27.27 20.82
CA LEU A 24 -55.09 -26.06 20.65
C LEU A 24 -54.36 -24.71 20.67
N ALA A 25 -54.69 -23.91 19.66
CA ALA A 25 -54.07 -22.62 19.38
C ALA A 25 -54.87 -21.44 19.95
N VAL A 26 -54.17 -20.34 20.19
CA VAL A 26 -54.72 -18.98 20.12
C VAL A 26 -53.78 -18.18 19.21
N PRO A 27 -54.26 -17.50 18.15
CA PRO A 27 -53.40 -16.63 17.37
C PRO A 27 -53.08 -15.39 18.20
N ALA A 28 -51.83 -15.29 18.67
CA ALA A 28 -51.34 -14.06 19.27
C ALA A 28 -51.33 -12.96 18.19
N SER A 29 -51.97 -11.83 18.48
CA SER A 29 -51.92 -10.66 17.61
C SER A 29 -50.46 -10.22 17.41
N LEU A 30 -50.11 -9.79 16.19
CA LEU A 30 -48.85 -9.11 15.92
C LEU A 30 -48.82 -7.76 16.66
N GLY A 31 -48.39 -7.79 17.92
CA GLY A 31 -47.85 -6.63 18.58
C GLY A 31 -46.54 -6.26 17.89
N ILE A 32 -46.44 -5.02 17.41
CA ILE A 32 -45.14 -4.44 17.07
C ILE A 32 -44.38 -4.32 18.38
N ASP A 33 -43.50 -5.28 18.66
CA ASP A 33 -42.58 -5.19 19.79
C ASP A 33 -41.55 -4.10 19.48
N GLN A 34 -41.77 -2.89 20.01
CA GLN A 34 -40.83 -1.78 19.94
C GLN A 34 -39.71 -1.92 21.00
N THR A 35 -39.16 -3.12 21.18
CA THR A 35 -37.96 -3.31 21.99
C THR A 35 -36.73 -3.58 21.11
N VAL A 36 -35.73 -2.72 21.31
CA VAL A 36 -34.40 -2.79 20.69
C VAL A 36 -34.45 -2.76 19.16
N ALA A 37 -34.55 -1.55 18.61
CA ALA A 37 -33.76 -1.25 17.42
C ALA A 37 -32.32 -1.68 17.72
N ALA A 38 -31.82 -2.69 17.00
CA ALA A 38 -30.43 -3.11 17.07
C ALA A 38 -29.57 -2.02 16.41
N THR A 39 -29.43 -0.90 17.12
CA THR A 39 -28.37 0.06 16.86
C THR A 39 -27.07 -0.70 17.02
N SER A 40 -26.35 -0.87 15.91
CA SER A 40 -24.99 -1.37 15.95
C SER A 40 -24.10 -0.29 16.58
N THR A 41 -24.19 -0.14 17.90
CA THR A 41 -23.27 0.67 18.69
C THR A 41 -21.95 -0.09 18.80
N GLY A 42 -21.30 -0.32 17.66
CA GLY A 42 -19.98 -0.90 17.51
C GLY A 42 -18.87 0.04 17.98
N ARG A 43 -19.11 0.78 19.07
CA ARG A 43 -18.04 1.43 19.83
C ARG A 43 -17.44 0.35 20.70
N SER A 44 -16.21 -0.04 20.37
CA SER A 44 -15.45 -0.96 21.21
C SER A 44 -15.41 -0.42 22.65
N THR A 45 -15.67 -1.29 23.63
CA THR A 45 -15.46 -0.97 25.04
C THR A 45 -14.03 -1.30 25.50
N SER A 46 -13.16 -1.72 24.57
CA SER A 46 -11.72 -1.72 24.84
C SER A 46 -11.25 -0.29 25.10
N ALA A 47 -10.24 -0.13 25.94
CA ALA A 47 -9.46 1.11 25.92
C ALA A 47 -8.95 1.37 24.49
N GLU A 48 -8.77 2.64 24.12
CA GLU A 48 -7.94 2.98 22.97
C GLU A 48 -6.49 2.61 23.31
N VAL A 49 -6.09 1.40 22.92
CA VAL A 49 -4.71 0.95 23.04
C VAL A 49 -3.95 1.60 21.89
N PHE A 50 -3.45 2.81 22.14
CA PHE A 50 -2.48 3.44 21.25
C PHE A 50 -1.19 2.63 21.31
N LEU A 51 -1.01 1.72 20.34
CA LEU A 51 0.12 0.79 20.31
C LEU A 51 1.44 1.53 20.08
N THR A 52 1.45 2.51 19.17
CA THR A 52 2.61 3.35 18.86
C THR A 52 2.23 4.59 18.06
N GLY A 53 3.15 5.55 17.98
CA GLY A 53 3.10 6.70 17.09
C GLY A 53 4.49 7.01 16.51
N GLY A 54 4.52 7.84 15.47
CA GLY A 54 5.74 8.33 14.83
C GLY A 54 5.42 9.59 14.01
N GLY A 55 6.43 10.41 13.75
CA GLY A 55 6.27 11.70 13.06
C GLY A 55 7.33 12.73 13.47
N SER A 56 7.11 13.99 13.13
CA SER A 56 7.82 15.14 13.67
C SER A 56 7.07 15.74 14.86
N THR A 57 7.64 16.79 15.44
CA THR A 57 7.02 17.58 16.53
C THR A 57 6.86 19.06 16.17
N THR A 58 7.15 19.43 14.92
CA THR A 58 7.33 20.84 14.51
C THR A 58 6.80 21.18 13.11
N HIS A 59 6.39 20.20 12.31
CA HIS A 59 6.01 20.36 10.90
C HIS A 59 4.81 19.47 10.56
N ASP A 60 4.17 19.72 9.41
CA ASP A 60 3.04 18.92 8.94
C ASP A 60 3.51 17.63 8.24
N GLU A 61 2.96 16.49 8.65
CA GLU A 61 3.04 15.23 7.90
C GLU A 61 1.70 14.94 7.19
N PHE A 62 1.78 14.49 5.95
CA PHE A 62 0.61 14.05 5.18
C PHE A 62 0.62 12.53 5.12
N ALA A 63 -0.18 11.89 5.97
CA ALA A 63 -0.36 10.44 5.95
C ALA A 63 -1.01 10.02 4.62
N GLY A 64 -0.25 9.30 3.78
CA GLY A 64 -0.66 8.91 2.43
C GLY A 64 -1.44 7.61 2.42
N ALA A 65 -0.77 6.48 2.68
CA ALA A 65 -1.41 5.17 2.71
C ALA A 65 -0.78 4.18 3.70
N ILE A 66 -1.47 3.06 3.89
CA ILE A 66 -1.10 1.93 4.74
C ILE A 66 -1.46 0.62 4.04
N ALA A 67 -0.55 -0.36 4.09
CA ALA A 67 -0.81 -1.72 3.63
C ALA A 67 -0.46 -2.76 4.71
N ALA A 68 -1.17 -3.88 4.69
CA ALA A 68 -0.88 -5.00 5.59
C ALA A 68 0.35 -5.78 5.10
N ALA A 69 1.19 -6.21 6.04
CA ALA A 69 2.34 -7.06 5.83
C ALA A 69 2.23 -8.33 6.71
N ASP A 70 2.99 -9.38 6.38
CA ASP A 70 2.88 -10.71 7.02
C ASP A 70 3.00 -10.69 8.56
N ASN A 71 3.73 -9.71 9.10
CA ASN A 71 3.94 -9.52 10.53
C ASN A 71 3.61 -8.08 10.99
N GLY A 72 2.72 -7.35 10.32
CA GLY A 72 2.39 -5.97 10.70
C GLY A 72 1.82 -5.12 9.57
N PHE A 73 2.31 -3.88 9.46
CA PHE A 73 1.89 -2.92 8.45
C PHE A 73 3.07 -2.12 7.91
N VAL A 74 2.97 -1.71 6.65
CA VAL A 74 3.81 -0.66 6.06
C VAL A 74 2.98 0.60 5.91
N VAL A 75 3.57 1.75 6.23
CA VAL A 75 2.94 3.07 6.10
C VAL A 75 3.86 3.98 5.31
N ALA A 76 3.27 4.86 4.50
CA ALA A 76 4.02 5.89 3.80
C ALA A 76 3.20 7.18 3.66
N GLY A 77 3.90 8.28 3.46
CA GLY A 77 3.33 9.61 3.33
C GLY A 77 4.41 10.64 3.05
N ASP A 78 4.02 11.90 3.04
CA ASP A 78 4.93 13.01 2.75
C ASP A 78 5.33 13.77 4.02
N VAL A 79 6.56 14.27 4.01
CA VAL A 79 7.08 15.22 5.00
C VAL A 79 7.68 16.42 4.29
N ASN A 80 7.36 17.62 4.75
CA ASN A 80 8.00 18.84 4.27
C ASN A 80 9.48 18.84 4.69
N SER A 81 10.39 19.11 3.76
CA SER A 81 11.85 19.11 3.96
C SER A 81 12.37 20.00 5.10
N SER A 82 11.58 21.01 5.51
CA SER A 82 11.90 21.85 6.66
C SER A 82 11.82 21.11 8.00
N ALA A 83 11.21 19.91 8.03
CA ALA A 83 11.21 19.04 9.18
C ALA A 83 12.64 18.57 9.55
N PRO A 84 13.12 18.84 10.78
CA PRO A 84 14.49 18.51 11.17
C PRO A 84 14.73 17.00 11.29
N SER A 85 13.66 16.23 11.52
CA SER A 85 13.62 14.77 11.47
C SER A 85 12.19 14.27 11.62
N LEU A 86 11.98 13.03 11.17
CA LEU A 86 10.88 12.15 11.54
C LEU A 86 11.42 11.08 12.51
N VAL A 87 10.72 10.84 13.62
CA VAL A 87 11.10 9.84 14.63
C VAL A 87 10.00 8.80 14.77
N PHE A 88 10.36 7.54 14.56
CA PHE A 88 9.48 6.37 14.57
C PHE A 88 10.08 5.34 15.53
N GLY A 89 9.73 5.45 16.82
CA GLY A 89 10.33 4.65 17.88
C GLY A 89 11.85 4.93 18.02
N PRO A 90 12.73 3.92 17.87
CA PRO A 90 14.18 4.12 17.88
C PRO A 90 14.74 4.54 16.50
N HIS A 91 13.92 4.61 15.45
CA HIS A 91 14.35 4.92 14.09
C HIS A 91 14.12 6.40 13.77
N THR A 92 15.02 6.98 12.98
CA THR A 92 14.96 8.38 12.58
C THR A 92 15.23 8.51 11.08
N TYR A 93 14.38 9.25 10.38
CA TYR A 93 14.64 9.73 9.02
C TYR A 93 14.84 11.25 9.05
N ILE A 94 15.69 11.76 8.18
CA ILE A 94 15.95 13.20 8.02
C ILE A 94 15.68 13.52 6.54
N PRO A 95 14.65 14.33 6.24
CA PRO A 95 14.42 14.85 4.89
C PRO A 95 15.65 15.56 4.33
N THR A 96 15.80 15.50 3.02
CA THR A 96 17.03 15.89 2.30
C THR A 96 16.77 16.86 1.15
N SER A 97 15.51 17.12 0.78
CA SER A 97 15.22 18.08 -0.29
C SER A 97 15.68 19.48 0.10
N PRO A 98 16.42 20.20 -0.77
CA PRO A 98 16.91 21.54 -0.46
C PRO A 98 15.84 22.64 -0.55
N TYR A 99 14.62 22.31 -0.97
CA TYR A 99 13.52 23.26 -1.15
C TYR A 99 12.65 23.32 0.10
N THR A 100 12.53 24.47 0.76
CA THR A 100 11.76 24.66 2.02
C THR A 100 10.25 24.41 1.94
N ASN A 101 9.74 24.15 0.74
CA ASN A 101 8.36 23.73 0.44
C ASN A 101 8.32 22.47 -0.44
N GLY A 102 9.46 21.81 -0.60
CA GLY A 102 9.58 20.51 -1.23
C GLY A 102 9.24 19.41 -0.23
N ASN A 103 8.65 18.34 -0.74
CA ASN A 103 8.38 17.14 0.04
C ASN A 103 9.49 16.11 -0.22
N ASP A 104 9.81 15.38 0.83
CA ASP A 104 10.40 14.05 0.77
C ASP A 104 9.27 13.07 1.15
N PHE A 105 9.11 11.94 0.45
CA PHE A 105 8.30 10.86 1.01
C PHE A 105 9.05 10.12 2.13
N PHE A 106 8.31 9.53 3.06
CA PHE A 106 8.81 8.53 3.99
C PHE A 106 8.07 7.20 3.84
N LEU A 107 8.74 6.11 4.18
CA LEU A 107 8.24 4.73 4.19
C LEU A 107 8.69 4.06 5.50
N ALA A 108 7.77 3.50 6.27
CA ALA A 108 8.06 2.87 7.56
C ALA A 108 7.35 1.51 7.71
N SER A 109 7.96 0.59 8.45
CA SER A 109 7.34 -0.69 8.87
C SER A 109 7.07 -0.67 10.36
N VAL A 110 5.90 -1.19 10.75
CA VAL A 110 5.52 -1.46 12.14
C VAL A 110 5.06 -2.90 12.28
N ASN A 111 5.66 -3.66 13.18
CA ASN A 111 5.27 -5.05 13.41
C ASN A 111 3.95 -5.18 14.20
N GLY A 112 3.41 -6.39 14.26
CA GLY A 112 2.11 -6.70 14.86
C GLY A 112 1.99 -6.44 16.37
N ASN A 113 3.10 -6.09 17.05
CA ASN A 113 3.09 -5.64 18.44
C ASN A 113 3.12 -4.10 18.57
N GLY A 114 3.16 -3.35 17.46
CA GLY A 114 3.30 -1.90 17.44
C GLY A 114 4.74 -1.38 17.56
N ALA A 115 5.77 -2.22 17.49
CA ALA A 115 7.14 -1.72 17.43
C ALA A 115 7.50 -1.36 15.98
N TRP A 116 8.05 -0.17 15.77
CA TRP A 116 8.61 0.26 14.48
C TRP A 116 9.86 -0.57 14.16
N ASP A 117 9.96 -1.08 12.93
CA ASP A 117 11.09 -1.88 12.45
C ASP A 117 12.08 -1.04 11.62
N TYR A 118 11.58 -0.02 10.90
CA TYR A 118 12.37 1.00 10.21
C TYR A 118 11.52 2.23 9.85
N VAL A 119 12.19 3.35 9.56
CA VAL A 119 11.67 4.45 8.70
C VAL A 119 12.79 4.88 7.75
N VAL A 120 12.47 5.04 6.47
CA VAL A 120 13.39 5.41 5.38
C VAL A 120 12.70 6.36 4.39
N GLY A 121 13.48 6.94 3.49
CA GLY A 121 13.01 7.70 2.33
C GLY A 121 14.07 7.64 1.23
N ALA A 122 13.90 8.43 0.18
CA ALA A 122 14.96 8.68 -0.80
C ALA A 122 15.89 9.84 -0.36
N ASP A 123 17.04 9.96 -1.03
CA ASP A 123 17.94 11.12 -0.92
C ASP A 123 17.64 12.10 -2.07
N HIS A 124 17.35 13.34 -1.71
CA HIS A 124 17.00 14.46 -2.58
C HIS A 124 18.06 15.56 -2.58
N SER A 125 19.21 15.34 -1.92
CA SER A 125 20.27 16.34 -1.71
C SER A 125 20.85 16.95 -2.98
N GLN A 126 20.68 16.28 -4.12
CA GLN A 126 21.09 16.76 -5.45
C GLN A 126 20.09 17.75 -6.09
N GLY A 127 18.98 18.08 -5.42
CA GLY A 127 17.98 19.03 -5.90
C GLY A 127 16.64 18.41 -6.31
N GLY A 128 16.23 17.31 -5.66
CA GLY A 128 14.96 16.63 -5.93
C GLY A 128 13.81 17.04 -5.00
N VAL A 129 12.61 16.59 -5.36
CA VAL A 129 11.44 16.43 -4.47
C VAL A 129 10.68 15.16 -4.86
N SER A 130 9.94 14.58 -3.92
CA SER A 130 9.05 13.45 -4.16
C SER A 130 7.74 13.57 -3.39
N PHE A 131 6.71 12.90 -3.90
CA PHE A 131 5.37 12.86 -3.35
C PHE A 131 4.86 11.42 -3.45
N MET A 132 4.33 10.89 -2.36
CA MET A 132 3.82 9.53 -2.26
C MET A 132 2.38 9.43 -2.81
N ALA A 133 2.09 8.32 -3.50
CA ALA A 133 0.75 8.02 -4.03
C ALA A 133 0.13 6.77 -3.41
N ASP A 134 0.88 5.66 -3.30
CA ASP A 134 0.40 4.41 -2.69
C ASP A 134 1.55 3.57 -2.11
N VAL A 135 1.23 2.67 -1.19
CA VAL A 135 2.17 1.69 -0.60
C VAL A 135 1.55 0.31 -0.56
N GLN A 136 2.34 -0.73 -0.84
CA GLN A 136 1.95 -2.13 -0.76
C GLN A 136 3.06 -2.94 -0.08
N ALA A 137 2.75 -4.16 0.38
CA ALA A 137 3.75 -5.09 0.93
C ALA A 137 3.58 -6.51 0.38
N HIS A 138 4.69 -7.23 0.27
CA HIS A 138 4.72 -8.64 -0.14
C HIS A 138 5.96 -9.34 0.41
N ALA A 139 5.78 -10.49 1.07
CA ALA A 139 6.85 -11.34 1.61
C ALA A 139 7.88 -10.58 2.50
N GLY A 140 7.39 -9.61 3.29
CA GLY A 140 8.21 -8.73 4.13
C GLY A 140 8.84 -7.53 3.44
N ASN A 141 8.79 -7.43 2.11
CA ASN A 141 9.25 -6.26 1.37
C ASN A 141 8.12 -5.22 1.25
N ALA A 142 8.49 -3.94 1.20
CA ALA A 142 7.58 -2.83 0.98
C ALA A 142 7.79 -2.23 -0.42
N VAL A 143 6.71 -1.89 -1.11
CA VAL A 143 6.74 -1.21 -2.41
C VAL A 143 6.01 0.12 -2.26
N VAL A 144 6.63 1.21 -2.69
CA VAL A 144 6.05 2.55 -2.73
C VAL A 144 5.99 3.04 -4.18
N ALA A 145 4.90 3.71 -4.53
CA ALA A 145 4.80 4.50 -5.75
C ALA A 145 4.50 5.95 -5.40
N GLY A 146 4.99 6.84 -6.26
CA GLY A 146 4.82 8.27 -6.12
C GLY A 146 5.26 8.97 -7.39
N TYR A 147 5.40 10.29 -7.31
CA TYR A 147 5.96 11.09 -8.40
C TYR A 147 7.02 12.05 -7.86
N MET A 148 7.95 12.44 -8.72
CA MET A 148 9.15 13.19 -8.37
C MET A 148 9.46 14.29 -9.39
N TYR A 149 10.25 15.26 -8.96
CA TYR A 149 10.86 16.28 -9.80
C TYR A 149 12.36 16.37 -9.50
N GLY A 150 13.20 16.50 -10.53
CA GLY A 150 14.65 16.53 -10.38
C GLY A 150 15.26 15.18 -10.00
N PRO A 151 16.54 15.16 -9.55
CA PRO A 151 17.26 13.94 -9.18
C PRO A 151 16.85 13.41 -7.80
N VAL A 152 16.58 12.10 -7.71
CA VAL A 152 16.17 11.39 -6.50
C VAL A 152 16.89 10.03 -6.42
N ASP A 153 17.61 9.79 -5.33
CA ASP A 153 18.46 8.62 -5.13
C ASP A 153 17.85 7.62 -4.14
N PHE A 154 17.52 6.42 -4.63
CA PHE A 154 17.05 5.30 -3.83
C PHE A 154 18.25 4.40 -3.47
N GLY A 155 19.11 4.88 -2.58
CA GLY A 155 20.35 4.20 -2.19
C GLY A 155 21.39 4.20 -3.33
N GLN A 156 21.42 3.15 -4.15
CA GLN A 156 22.27 3.08 -5.35
C GLN A 156 21.49 3.27 -6.67
N PHE A 157 20.16 3.41 -6.59
CA PHE A 157 19.29 3.54 -7.75
C PHE A 157 18.91 5.01 -7.96
N SER A 158 19.69 5.71 -8.78
CA SER A 158 19.44 7.11 -9.14
C SER A 158 18.35 7.23 -10.19
N LEU A 159 17.29 7.96 -9.88
CA LEU A 159 16.27 8.39 -10.82
C LEU A 159 16.34 9.91 -11.01
N SER A 160 15.83 10.41 -12.14
CA SER A 160 15.71 11.85 -12.37
C SER A 160 14.57 12.15 -13.35
N SER A 161 13.75 13.14 -13.02
CA SER A 161 12.73 13.69 -13.93
C SER A 161 13.25 14.95 -14.62
N ALA A 162 12.97 15.05 -15.92
CA ALA A 162 13.29 16.21 -16.75
C ALA A 162 12.07 17.12 -17.04
N VAL A 163 10.87 16.67 -16.69
CA VAL A 163 9.59 17.41 -16.80
C VAL A 163 9.14 17.91 -15.42
N GLN A 164 7.89 18.35 -15.28
CA GLN A 164 7.38 18.82 -13.98
C GLN A 164 7.20 17.68 -12.97
N TYR A 165 6.65 16.52 -13.38
CA TYR A 165 6.47 15.35 -12.52
C TYR A 165 6.57 14.04 -13.32
N ASP A 166 7.37 13.10 -12.84
CA ASP A 166 7.40 11.72 -13.35
C ASP A 166 7.16 10.70 -12.24
N ALA A 167 6.54 9.58 -12.59
CA ALA A 167 6.29 8.49 -11.68
C ALA A 167 7.60 7.82 -11.27
N PHE A 168 7.68 7.42 -10.00
CA PHE A 168 8.63 6.42 -9.52
C PHE A 168 7.90 5.28 -8.83
N ILE A 169 8.48 4.09 -8.90
CA ILE A 169 8.11 2.93 -8.09
C ILE A 169 9.40 2.35 -7.54
N ALA A 170 9.46 2.11 -6.24
CA ALA A 170 10.64 1.56 -5.57
C ALA A 170 10.25 0.50 -4.55
N GLN A 171 11.10 -0.51 -4.39
CA GLN A 171 10.94 -1.55 -3.38
C GLN A 171 12.05 -1.48 -2.34
N ALA A 172 11.68 -1.57 -1.07
CA ALA A 172 12.59 -1.73 0.05
C ALA A 172 12.45 -3.14 0.66
N ASP A 173 13.57 -3.69 1.15
CA ASP A 173 13.57 -4.93 1.90
C ASP A 173 12.96 -4.78 3.30
N ALA A 174 12.82 -5.89 4.03
CA ALA A 174 12.29 -5.94 5.40
C ALA A 174 13.10 -5.13 6.45
N THR A 175 14.23 -4.54 6.07
CA THR A 175 15.06 -3.66 6.90
C THR A 175 15.16 -2.23 6.37
N GLY A 176 14.43 -1.90 5.29
CA GLY A 176 14.38 -0.58 4.68
C GLY A 176 15.45 -0.32 3.62
N ASN A 177 16.26 -1.29 3.20
CA ASN A 177 17.22 -1.07 2.11
C ASN A 177 16.51 -1.10 0.76
N TRP A 178 16.76 -0.09 -0.09
CA TRP A 178 16.25 -0.08 -1.47
C TRP A 178 16.82 -1.24 -2.29
N MET A 179 15.92 -2.07 -2.84
CA MET A 179 16.21 -3.24 -3.67
C MET A 179 16.24 -2.91 -5.17
N TRP A 180 15.35 -2.02 -5.61
CA TRP A 180 15.29 -1.45 -6.95
C TRP A 180 14.43 -0.18 -6.93
N ALA A 181 14.62 0.68 -7.94
CA ALA A 181 13.73 1.80 -8.25
C ALA A 181 13.60 1.96 -9.77
N THR A 182 12.38 2.20 -10.25
CA THR A 182 12.02 2.34 -11.66
C THR A 182 11.23 3.64 -11.83
N GLY A 183 11.68 4.51 -12.73
CA GLY A 183 10.96 5.72 -13.12
C GLY A 183 10.18 5.51 -14.42
N PHE A 184 9.03 6.17 -14.57
CA PHE A 184 8.39 6.35 -15.88
C PHE A 184 8.72 7.75 -16.38
N GLN A 185 9.64 7.86 -17.33
CA GLN A 185 10.30 9.13 -17.66
C GLN A 185 9.62 9.79 -18.86
N THR A 186 9.05 10.96 -18.64
CA THR A 186 8.41 11.76 -19.69
C THR A 186 9.44 12.70 -20.32
N LEU A 187 9.45 12.77 -21.65
CA LEU A 187 10.39 13.62 -22.38
C LEU A 187 10.04 15.11 -22.15
N PRO A 188 11.03 16.02 -22.08
CA PRO A 188 10.82 17.46 -21.89
C PRO A 188 10.38 18.16 -23.20
N ASN A 189 9.33 17.64 -23.84
CA ASN A 189 8.67 18.19 -25.03
C ASN A 189 7.69 19.34 -24.67
N SER A 190 7.12 19.30 -23.47
CA SER A 190 6.13 20.22 -22.92
C SER A 190 6.38 20.43 -21.42
N SER A 191 5.99 21.59 -20.88
CA SER A 191 6.07 21.87 -19.44
C SER A 191 4.91 21.31 -18.63
N THR A 192 3.91 20.71 -19.29
CA THR A 192 2.71 20.12 -18.66
C THR A 192 2.65 18.61 -18.76
N ASP A 193 3.55 18.01 -19.54
CA ASP A 193 3.59 16.57 -19.73
C ASP A 193 4.23 15.91 -18.49
N SER A 194 3.67 14.77 -18.10
CA SER A 194 3.93 14.13 -16.81
C SER A 194 3.43 12.70 -16.77
N SER A 195 3.94 11.93 -15.82
CA SER A 195 3.36 10.65 -15.43
C SER A 195 3.13 10.62 -13.91
N ILE A 196 1.92 10.22 -13.49
CA ILE A 196 1.50 10.27 -12.09
C ILE A 196 0.79 8.97 -11.72
N PRO A 197 1.35 8.13 -10.84
CA PRO A 197 0.66 6.95 -10.34
C PRO A 197 -0.42 7.38 -9.34
N GLN A 198 -1.50 6.61 -9.26
CA GLN A 198 -2.65 6.87 -8.39
C GLN A 198 -2.99 5.67 -7.49
N ALA A 199 -2.62 4.45 -7.89
CA ALA A 199 -2.83 3.25 -7.10
C ALA A 199 -1.84 2.14 -7.50
N MET A 200 -1.56 1.23 -6.57
CA MET A 200 -0.84 -0.01 -6.81
C MET A 200 -1.63 -1.24 -6.33
N ALA A 201 -1.21 -2.39 -6.84
CA ALA A 201 -1.48 -3.69 -6.26
C ALA A 201 -0.25 -4.58 -6.44
N VAL A 202 -0.05 -5.56 -5.55
CA VAL A 202 0.98 -6.59 -5.73
C VAL A 202 0.29 -7.94 -5.89
N ASP A 203 0.73 -8.74 -6.87
CA ASP A 203 0.13 -10.05 -7.11
C ASP A 203 0.74 -11.17 -6.26
N LEU A 204 0.24 -12.39 -6.42
CA LEU A 204 0.64 -13.56 -5.63
C LEU A 204 2.09 -14.01 -5.86
N VAL A 205 2.78 -13.51 -6.90
CA VAL A 205 4.21 -13.78 -7.15
C VAL A 205 5.11 -12.58 -6.85
N GLY A 206 4.55 -11.51 -6.28
CA GLY A 206 5.26 -10.31 -5.88
C GLY A 206 5.39 -9.25 -6.96
N ASP A 207 4.82 -9.47 -8.15
CA ASP A 207 4.87 -8.47 -9.22
C ASP A 207 3.98 -7.27 -8.88
N VAL A 208 4.45 -6.07 -9.24
CA VAL A 208 3.77 -4.81 -8.94
C VAL A 208 2.94 -4.39 -10.14
N ILE A 209 1.65 -4.14 -9.92
CA ILE A 209 0.75 -3.51 -10.88
C ILE A 209 0.54 -2.06 -10.44
N VAL A 210 0.73 -1.11 -11.35
CA VAL A 210 0.63 0.33 -11.11
C VAL A 210 -0.41 0.90 -12.06
N ALA A 211 -1.34 1.70 -11.55
CA ALA A 211 -2.30 2.43 -12.35
C ALA A 211 -2.16 3.95 -12.08
N GLY A 212 -2.38 4.75 -13.12
CA GLY A 212 -2.24 6.20 -13.03
C GLY A 212 -2.64 6.92 -14.31
N VAL A 213 -2.21 8.16 -14.43
CA VAL A 213 -2.43 9.02 -15.60
C VAL A 213 -1.10 9.51 -16.17
N PHE A 214 -1.06 9.79 -17.47
CA PHE A 214 0.09 10.39 -18.14
C PHE A 214 -0.33 11.26 -19.33
N SER A 215 0.54 12.18 -19.74
CA SER A 215 0.45 12.87 -21.03
C SER A 215 1.83 13.12 -21.63
N GLY A 216 1.91 13.23 -22.95
CA GLY A 216 3.16 13.39 -23.68
C GLY A 216 3.80 12.05 -24.05
N GLU A 217 5.11 12.10 -24.32
CA GLU A 217 5.92 10.91 -24.63
C GLU A 217 6.61 10.41 -23.36
N THR A 218 6.09 9.32 -22.78
CA THR A 218 6.59 8.71 -21.54
C THR A 218 7.19 7.34 -21.83
N ASP A 219 8.43 7.12 -21.38
CA ASP A 219 9.05 5.79 -21.32
C ASP A 219 8.71 5.10 -20.00
N PHE A 220 7.97 3.98 -20.08
CA PHE A 220 7.55 3.16 -18.94
C PHE A 220 8.61 2.14 -18.47
N GLY A 221 9.88 2.32 -18.87
CA GLY A 221 10.99 1.43 -18.52
C GLY A 221 11.43 0.55 -19.70
N GLY A 222 11.76 1.18 -20.82
CA GLY A 222 12.08 0.56 -22.11
C GLY A 222 10.88 0.41 -23.06
N THR A 223 9.77 1.10 -22.81
CA THR A 223 8.58 1.14 -23.69
C THR A 223 7.99 2.53 -23.69
N SER A 224 8.25 3.29 -24.75
CA SER A 224 7.73 4.64 -24.94
C SER A 224 6.33 4.63 -25.52
N ILE A 225 5.41 5.37 -24.90
CA ILE A 225 4.06 5.66 -25.41
C ILE A 225 3.92 7.18 -25.51
N ASN A 226 3.35 7.67 -26.62
CA ASN A 226 3.13 9.10 -26.86
C ASN A 226 1.63 9.38 -27.05
N VAL A 227 1.07 10.22 -26.18
CA VAL A 227 -0.36 10.64 -26.21
C VAL A 227 -0.47 12.16 -26.20
N SER A 228 -1.43 12.70 -26.96
CA SER A 228 -1.64 14.16 -27.11
C SER A 228 -2.62 14.77 -26.10
N SER A 229 -3.27 13.92 -25.29
CA SER A 229 -4.14 14.28 -24.18
C SER A 229 -3.88 13.34 -23.00
N VAL A 230 -4.32 13.70 -21.80
CA VAL A 230 -4.17 12.85 -20.61
C VAL A 230 -4.94 11.54 -20.83
N GLU A 231 -4.24 10.42 -20.71
CA GLU A 231 -4.80 9.06 -20.76
C GLU A 231 -4.48 8.30 -19.45
N VAL A 232 -5.23 7.22 -19.17
CA VAL A 232 -4.85 6.30 -18.09
C VAL A 232 -3.79 5.33 -18.57
N PHE A 233 -2.90 4.91 -17.67
CA PHE A 233 -2.00 3.78 -17.89
C PHE A 233 -2.25 2.68 -16.84
N ILE A 234 -1.95 1.44 -17.23
CA ILE A 234 -1.73 0.32 -16.31
C ILE A 234 -0.42 -0.35 -16.71
N ALA A 235 0.55 -0.37 -15.80
CA ALA A 235 1.85 -1.01 -15.99
C ALA A 235 2.01 -2.18 -15.02
N LYS A 236 2.73 -3.22 -15.43
CA LYS A 236 3.17 -4.31 -14.55
C LYS A 236 4.68 -4.40 -14.54
N LEU A 237 5.28 -4.36 -13.36
CA LEU A 237 6.70 -4.51 -13.12
C LEU A 237 7.01 -5.88 -12.52
N ASP A 238 8.21 -6.39 -12.80
CA ASP A 238 8.78 -7.57 -12.16
C ASP A 238 9.07 -7.31 -10.68
N GLY A 239 8.50 -8.13 -9.79
CA GLY A 239 8.59 -7.92 -8.34
C GLY A 239 10.00 -7.98 -7.75
N MET A 240 10.94 -8.63 -8.43
CA MET A 240 12.32 -8.83 -7.96
C MET A 240 13.29 -7.78 -8.52
N SER A 241 12.99 -7.19 -9.67
CA SER A 241 13.95 -6.38 -10.43
C SER A 241 13.42 -5.03 -10.90
N GLY A 242 12.14 -4.70 -10.68
CA GLY A 242 11.52 -3.46 -11.12
C GLY A 242 11.33 -3.32 -12.63
N ASN A 243 11.78 -4.31 -13.42
CA ASN A 243 11.72 -4.27 -14.89
C ASN A 243 10.28 -4.32 -15.40
N LEU A 244 9.96 -3.52 -16.42
CA LEU A 244 8.66 -3.56 -17.07
C LEU A 244 8.37 -4.94 -17.70
N LYS A 245 7.23 -5.54 -17.34
CA LYS A 245 6.69 -6.75 -17.98
C LYS A 245 5.70 -6.41 -19.09
N TRP A 246 4.85 -5.41 -18.87
CA TRP A 246 3.96 -4.82 -19.88
C TRP A 246 3.41 -3.47 -19.40
N VAL A 247 2.99 -2.64 -20.35
CA VAL A 247 2.16 -1.45 -20.12
C VAL A 247 1.03 -1.42 -21.14
N VAL A 248 -0.13 -0.94 -20.72
CA VAL A 248 -1.28 -0.62 -21.57
C VAL A 248 -1.84 0.75 -21.18
N HIS A 249 -2.53 1.41 -22.10
CA HIS A 249 -3.12 2.74 -21.89
C HIS A 249 -4.54 2.83 -22.48
N GLY A 250 -5.25 3.93 -22.19
CA GLY A 250 -6.49 4.26 -22.88
C GLY A 250 -7.11 5.62 -22.48
N GLY A 251 -7.91 6.16 -23.40
CA GLY A 251 -8.71 7.39 -23.28
C GLY A 251 -9.75 7.49 -24.39
#